data_AF-A0A1B3NBW1-F1
#
_entry.id   AF-A0A1B3NBW1-F1
#
_cell.length_a   1.000
_cell.length_b   1.000
_cell.length_c   1.000
_cell.angle_alpha   90.00
_cell.angle_beta   90.00
_cell.angle_gamma   90.00
#
_symmetry.space_group_name_H-M   'P 1'
#
loop_
_entity.id
_entity.type
_entity.pdbx_description
1 polymer ?
#
loop_
_entity_poly.entity_id
_entity_poly.type
_entity_poly.pdbx_seq_one_letter_code
_entity_poly.pdbx_strand_id
1 'polypeptide(L)'
;MTEVEPAPEVHPVKAGDWVVSRFSDDKVAKVRSVYLEGETVLVDLVLFARDGRTIGRESPVMGGPRNFEPACEYKDWQRIREPSFPLKLMWVEQGDGRKRATWEPALLGIPDRKEPVQTRRRRRAPAPEIKSLNMDATTEAAKLRFAAQELRDAARQHGVPKMIERAEAMEAEAEALDPRAVTSPRFR
;
A
#
# COMPACT_ATOMS: atom_id res chain seq x y z
N MET A 1 2.29 30.09 8.43
CA MET A 1 2.82 29.35 7.26
C MET A 1 3.30 28.02 7.78
N THR A 2 2.54 26.95 7.57
CA THR A 2 2.95 25.61 7.96
C THR A 2 3.93 25.10 6.92
N GLU A 3 5.20 24.98 7.30
CA GLU A 3 6.20 24.23 6.54
C GLU A 3 5.65 22.83 6.31
N VAL A 4 5.36 22.51 5.05
CA VAL A 4 5.10 21.14 4.64
C VAL A 4 6.46 20.50 4.56
N GLU A 5 6.83 19.70 5.57
CA GLU A 5 8.02 18.85 5.47
C GLU A 5 7.92 18.03 4.17
N PRO A 6 8.95 18.08 3.30
CA PRO A 6 8.92 17.33 2.06
C PRO A 6 8.78 15.84 2.38
N ALA A 7 7.93 15.15 1.62
CA ALA A 7 7.76 13.71 1.76
C ALA A 7 9.13 13.01 1.65
N PRO A 8 9.41 11.99 2.48
CA PRO A 8 10.69 11.31 2.43
C PRO A 8 10.91 10.73 1.04
N GLU A 9 12.02 11.13 0.42
CA GLU A 9 12.45 10.62 -0.87
C GLU A 9 12.74 9.13 -0.73
N VAL A 10 12.02 8.29 -1.47
CA VAL A 10 12.16 6.83 -1.35
C VAL A 10 12.97 6.31 -2.51
N HIS A 11 14.22 5.99 -2.19
CA HIS A 11 15.14 5.33 -3.10
C HIS A 11 14.96 3.79 -3.06
N PRO A 12 15.32 3.07 -4.14
CA PRO A 12 15.25 1.60 -4.19
C PRO A 12 16.13 0.89 -3.14
N VAL A 13 17.06 1.63 -2.54
CA VAL A 13 18.00 1.22 -1.50
C VAL A 13 18.15 2.34 -0.47
N LYS A 14 18.60 2.03 0.74
CA LYS A 14 18.98 3.05 1.74
C LYS A 14 20.37 2.82 2.30
N ALA A 15 20.90 3.82 3.00
CA ALA A 15 22.07 3.67 3.85
C ALA A 15 21.93 2.47 4.81
N GLY A 16 22.95 1.63 4.87
CA GLY A 16 23.02 0.41 5.65
C GLY A 16 22.54 -0.85 4.94
N ASP A 17 21.83 -0.74 3.81
CA ASP A 17 21.48 -1.91 3.00
C ASP A 17 22.74 -2.53 2.36
N TRP A 18 22.71 -3.83 2.11
CA TRP A 18 23.78 -4.57 1.45
C TRP A 18 23.48 -4.76 -0.03
N VAL A 19 24.52 -4.69 -0.86
CA VAL A 19 24.42 -4.85 -2.31
C VAL A 19 25.54 -5.75 -2.85
N VAL A 20 25.28 -6.40 -3.97
CA VAL A 20 26.27 -7.12 -4.78
C VAL A 20 26.31 -6.51 -6.18
N SER A 21 27.47 -6.50 -6.82
CA SER A 21 27.59 -6.04 -8.20
C SER A 21 26.82 -7.00 -9.12
N ARG A 22 26.09 -6.44 -10.09
CA ARG A 22 25.44 -7.24 -11.14
C ARG A 22 26.42 -7.79 -12.17
N PHE A 23 27.63 -7.25 -12.21
CA PHE A 23 28.68 -7.67 -13.14
C PHE A 23 29.70 -8.62 -12.51
N SER A 24 29.74 -8.72 -11.18
CA SER A 24 30.70 -9.56 -10.47
C SER A 24 30.09 -10.15 -9.20
N ASP A 25 29.97 -11.48 -9.15
CA ASP A 25 29.34 -12.22 -8.05
C ASP A 25 30.11 -12.12 -6.71
N ASP A 26 31.34 -11.61 -6.72
CA ASP A 26 32.23 -11.52 -5.57
C ASP A 26 32.40 -10.10 -5.00
N LYS A 27 31.87 -9.08 -5.68
CA LYS A 27 31.93 -7.69 -5.23
C LYS A 27 30.71 -7.35 -4.40
N VAL A 28 30.92 -7.33 -3.08
CA VAL A 28 29.90 -6.99 -2.09
C VAL A 28 30.19 -5.61 -1.52
N ALA A 29 29.14 -4.83 -1.30
CA ALA A 29 29.25 -3.54 -0.66
C ALA A 29 28.12 -3.27 0.32
N LYS A 30 28.39 -2.37 1.27
CA LYS A 30 27.36 -1.78 2.13
C LYS A 30 27.12 -0.33 1.70
N VAL A 31 25.86 0.02 1.51
CA VAL A 31 25.46 1.37 1.11
C VAL A 31 25.72 2.33 2.26
N ARG A 32 26.51 3.37 1.99
CA ARG A 32 26.82 4.43 2.95
C ARG A 32 25.84 5.58 2.84
N SER A 33 25.63 6.08 1.63
CA SER A 33 24.73 7.19 1.33
C SER A 33 24.01 6.89 0.02
N VAL A 34 22.87 7.55 -0.18
CA VAL A 34 22.07 7.47 -1.40
C VAL A 34 21.65 8.88 -1.76
N TYR A 35 21.72 9.21 -3.04
CA TYR A 35 21.35 10.52 -3.55
C TYR A 35 20.87 10.41 -5.00
N LEU A 36 20.12 11.42 -5.42
CA LEU A 36 19.64 11.53 -6.79
C LEU A 36 20.41 12.61 -7.54
N GLU A 37 20.84 12.27 -8.75
CA GLU A 37 21.36 13.22 -9.72
C GLU A 37 20.51 13.11 -10.99
N GLY A 38 19.56 14.03 -11.14
CA GLY A 38 18.52 13.92 -12.15
C GLY A 38 17.62 12.70 -11.90
N GLU A 39 17.56 11.78 -12.87
CA GLU A 39 16.82 10.51 -12.76
C GLU A 39 17.71 9.35 -12.28
N THR A 40 19.02 9.59 -12.07
CA THR A 40 19.98 8.56 -11.70
C THR A 40 20.10 8.46 -10.19
N VAL A 41 19.91 7.24 -9.66
CA VAL A 41 20.20 6.93 -8.26
C VAL A 41 21.68 6.63 -8.12
N LEU A 42 22.37 7.46 -7.35
CA LEU A 42 23.77 7.30 -7.01
C LEU A 42 23.91 6.85 -5.55
N VAL A 43 24.93 6.03 -5.30
CA VAL A 43 25.24 5.48 -3.99
C VAL A 43 26.72 5.58 -3.69
N ASP A 44 27.04 5.93 -2.44
CA ASP A 44 28.38 5.73 -1.89
C ASP A 44 28.47 4.32 -1.30
N LEU A 45 29.52 3.58 -1.63
CA LEU A 45 29.64 2.15 -1.30
C LEU A 45 30.89 1.84 -0.50
N VAL A 46 30.73 1.23 0.67
CA VAL A 46 31.85 0.61 1.39
C VAL A 46 32.04 -0.78 0.82
N LEU A 47 33.12 -0.97 0.06
CA LEU A 47 33.44 -2.24 -0.60
C LEU A 47 34.09 -3.23 0.38
N PHE A 48 33.71 -4.50 0.29
CA PHE A 48 34.24 -5.59 1.11
C PHE A 48 34.89 -6.67 0.25
N ALA A 49 36.05 -7.14 0.69
CA ALA A 49 36.69 -8.33 0.17
C ALA A 49 35.97 -9.59 0.64
N ARG A 50 36.31 -10.74 0.04
CA ARG A 50 35.66 -12.03 0.33
C ARG A 50 35.83 -12.49 1.77
N ASP A 51 36.86 -12.03 2.47
CA ASP A 51 37.13 -12.31 3.87
C ASP A 51 36.42 -11.35 4.84
N GLY A 52 35.69 -10.35 4.33
CA GLY A 52 35.02 -9.32 5.11
C GLY A 52 35.87 -8.10 5.44
N ARG A 53 37.11 -8.02 4.93
CA ARG A 53 37.92 -6.79 5.07
C ARG A 53 37.40 -5.69 4.15
N THR A 54 37.37 -4.46 4.62
CA THR A 54 37.01 -3.30 3.80
C THR A 54 38.14 -2.99 2.81
N ILE A 55 37.80 -2.85 1.53
CA ILE A 55 38.75 -2.53 0.45
C ILE A 55 39.01 -1.02 0.38
N GLY A 56 38.01 -0.21 0.73
CA GLY A 56 38.06 1.24 0.56
C GLY A 56 37.58 1.63 -0.83
N ARG A 57 38.46 2.25 -1.62
CA ARG A 57 38.17 2.76 -2.95
C ARG A 57 38.90 1.95 -4.03
N GLU A 58 38.19 1.58 -5.08
CA GLU A 58 38.75 0.89 -6.25
C GLU A 58 39.09 1.87 -7.39
N SER A 59 38.31 2.95 -7.55
CA SER A 59 38.62 3.95 -8.59
C SER A 59 39.90 4.75 -8.28
N PRO A 60 40.62 5.23 -9.31
CA PRO A 60 41.79 6.08 -9.12
C PRO A 60 41.47 7.31 -8.25
N VAL A 61 42.36 7.63 -7.30
CA VAL A 61 42.17 8.73 -6.37
C VAL A 61 42.43 10.07 -7.06
N MET A 62 41.43 10.58 -7.78
CA MET A 62 41.44 11.93 -8.38
C MET A 62 40.96 12.99 -7.37
N GLY A 63 41.39 12.89 -6.11
CA GLY A 63 40.81 13.60 -4.97
C GLY A 63 39.58 12.88 -4.36
N GLY A 64 39.08 13.35 -3.21
CA GLY A 64 37.89 12.80 -2.55
C GLY A 64 38.16 11.68 -1.52
N PRO A 65 37.12 10.93 -1.11
CA PRO A 65 37.20 9.93 -0.05
C PRO A 65 38.09 8.74 -0.44
N ARG A 66 38.69 8.10 0.58
CA ARG A 66 39.58 6.93 0.42
C ARG A 66 39.00 5.63 0.97
N ASN A 67 38.01 5.73 1.85
CA ASN A 67 37.46 4.62 2.61
C ASN A 67 36.18 4.02 2.00
N PHE A 68 35.71 4.55 0.87
CA PHE A 68 34.56 4.06 0.13
C PHE A 68 34.65 4.49 -1.34
N GLU A 69 33.85 3.84 -2.18
CA GLU A 69 33.66 4.16 -3.58
C GLU A 69 32.51 5.16 -3.72
N PRO A 70 32.77 6.42 -4.11
CA PRO A 70 31.72 7.43 -4.22
C PRO A 70 30.96 7.32 -5.55
N ALA A 71 29.73 7.84 -5.59
CA ALA A 71 28.99 8.08 -6.84
C ALA A 71 28.85 6.88 -7.78
N CYS A 72 28.61 5.70 -7.22
CA CYS A 72 28.26 4.52 -8.01
C CYS A 72 26.81 4.58 -8.47
N GLU A 73 26.53 4.27 -9.73
CA GLU A 73 25.15 4.13 -10.20
C GLU A 73 24.50 2.87 -9.62
N TYR A 74 23.34 3.01 -8.96
CA TYR A 74 22.66 1.87 -8.34
C TYR A 74 22.25 0.78 -9.34
N LYS A 75 22.03 1.12 -10.62
CA LYS A 75 21.63 0.18 -11.67
C LYS A 75 22.61 -1.00 -11.82
N ASP A 76 23.89 -0.77 -11.48
CA ASP A 76 24.98 -1.75 -11.57
C ASP A 76 25.05 -2.68 -10.35
N TRP A 77 24.15 -2.47 -9.38
CA TRP A 77 24.10 -3.15 -8.10
C TRP A 77 22.73 -3.78 -7.87
N GLN A 78 22.72 -4.83 -7.07
CA GLN A 78 21.51 -5.53 -6.66
C GLN A 78 21.48 -5.62 -5.14
N ARG A 79 20.34 -5.29 -4.53
CA ARG A 79 20.17 -5.43 -3.08
C ARG A 79 20.17 -6.89 -2.67
N ILE A 80 20.89 -7.18 -1.58
CA ILE A 80 21.00 -8.50 -0.98
C ILE A 80 20.72 -8.43 0.53
N ARG A 81 20.50 -9.59 1.15
CA ARG A 81 20.62 -9.70 2.61
C ARG A 81 22.07 -9.51 3.03
N GLU A 82 22.27 -9.17 4.29
CA GLU A 82 23.61 -9.15 4.88
C GLU A 82 24.29 -10.52 4.69
N PRO A 83 25.46 -10.56 4.02
CA PRO A 83 26.17 -11.80 3.81
C PRO A 83 26.97 -12.18 5.07
N SER A 84 27.27 -13.47 5.19
CA SER A 84 28.23 -13.95 6.17
C SER A 84 29.63 -13.99 5.56
N PHE A 85 30.63 -13.47 6.29
CA PHE A 85 32.02 -13.55 5.88
C PHE A 85 32.76 -14.69 6.64
N PRO A 86 33.72 -15.38 6.00
CA PRO A 86 34.10 -15.26 4.59
C PRO A 86 33.01 -15.78 3.65
N LEU A 87 32.92 -15.17 2.46
CA LEU A 87 31.94 -15.55 1.44
C LEU A 87 32.15 -17.00 1.02
N LYS A 88 31.07 -17.77 0.93
CA LYS A 88 31.12 -19.19 0.56
C LYS A 88 30.95 -19.38 -0.94
N LEU A 89 31.80 -20.24 -1.53
CA LEU A 89 31.63 -20.69 -2.91
C LEU A 89 30.59 -21.81 -2.93
N MET A 90 29.55 -21.65 -3.73
CA MET A 90 28.42 -22.57 -3.85
C MET A 90 28.34 -23.10 -5.28
N TRP A 91 27.93 -24.36 -5.42
CA TRP A 91 27.64 -24.96 -6.73
C TRP A 91 26.14 -24.92 -6.99
N VAL A 92 25.73 -24.21 -8.04
CA VAL A 92 24.34 -24.06 -8.43
C VAL A 92 24.09 -24.86 -9.71
N GLU A 93 23.09 -25.74 -9.67
CA GLU A 93 22.61 -26.45 -10.86
C GLU A 93 21.84 -25.49 -11.76
N GLN A 94 22.22 -25.46 -13.04
CA GLN A 94 21.52 -24.75 -14.09
C GLN A 94 20.41 -25.62 -14.66
N GLY A 95 19.41 -25.00 -15.28
CA GLY A 95 18.28 -25.71 -15.90
C GLY A 95 18.67 -26.65 -17.05
N ASP A 96 19.91 -26.58 -17.55
CA ASP A 96 20.48 -27.49 -18.54
C ASP A 96 21.25 -28.67 -17.91
N GLY A 97 21.22 -28.82 -16.59
CA GLY A 97 21.91 -29.87 -15.83
C GLY A 97 23.39 -29.58 -15.53
N ARG A 98 23.95 -28.47 -16.01
CA ARG A 98 25.33 -28.07 -15.68
C ARG A 98 25.41 -27.44 -14.30
N LYS A 99 26.59 -27.49 -13.65
CA LYS A 99 26.84 -26.81 -12.38
C LYS A 99 27.72 -25.58 -12.61
N ARG A 100 27.32 -24.44 -12.07
CA ARG A 100 28.14 -23.22 -12.03
C ARG A 100 28.55 -22.94 -10.58
N ALA A 101 29.83 -22.64 -10.39
CA ALA A 101 30.31 -22.09 -9.13
C ALA A 101 29.92 -20.61 -9.03
N THR A 102 29.24 -20.23 -7.95
CA THR A 102 28.77 -18.87 -7.67
C THR A 102 28.95 -18.58 -6.18
N TRP A 103 29.26 -17.34 -5.83
CA TRP A 103 29.39 -16.93 -4.42
C TRP A 103 28.02 -16.73 -3.77
N GLU A 104 27.90 -17.08 -2.49
CA GLU A 104 26.68 -16.96 -1.68
C GLU A 104 25.93 -15.63 -1.85
N PRO A 105 26.56 -14.43 -1.86
CA PRO A 105 25.83 -13.17 -1.92
C PRO A 105 24.93 -13.01 -3.14
N ALA A 106 25.30 -13.57 -4.29
CA ALA A 106 24.48 -13.54 -5.49
C ALA A 106 23.14 -14.30 -5.32
N LEU A 107 23.08 -15.24 -4.36
CA LEU A 107 21.88 -16.00 -4.02
C LEU A 107 21.02 -15.31 -2.95
N LEU A 108 21.55 -14.28 -2.29
CA LEU A 108 20.87 -13.54 -1.22
C LEU A 108 20.04 -12.35 -1.73
N GLY A 109 19.75 -12.30 -3.04
CA GLY A 109 19.00 -11.22 -3.68
C GLY A 109 17.67 -10.96 -2.98
N ILE A 110 17.39 -9.68 -2.69
CA ILE A 110 16.11 -9.22 -2.17
C ILE A 110 15.53 -8.13 -3.08
N PRO A 111 14.19 -8.04 -3.20
CA PRO A 111 13.58 -7.02 -4.04
C PRO A 111 13.91 -5.60 -3.58
N ASP A 112 14.02 -4.67 -4.52
CA ASP A 112 14.18 -3.23 -4.28
C ASP A 112 13.07 -2.67 -3.37
N ARG A 113 13.38 -1.57 -2.68
CA ARG A 113 12.40 -0.90 -1.82
C ARG A 113 11.35 -0.34 -2.77
N LYS A 114 10.12 -0.81 -2.62
CA LYS A 114 9.00 -0.19 -3.32
C LYS A 114 8.86 1.23 -2.78
N GLU A 115 8.62 2.18 -3.67
CA GLU A 115 8.09 3.48 -3.27
C GLU A 115 6.91 3.22 -2.32
N PRO A 116 6.76 3.96 -1.20
CA PRO A 116 5.46 4.08 -0.60
C PRO A 116 4.61 4.63 -1.73
N VAL A 117 3.63 3.84 -2.18
CA VAL A 117 2.58 4.34 -3.06
C VAL A 117 2.14 5.61 -2.36
N GLN A 118 2.47 6.76 -2.97
CA GLN A 118 1.83 8.00 -2.62
C GLN A 118 0.39 7.79 -3.04
N THR A 119 -0.37 7.09 -2.19
CA THR A 119 -1.73 7.54 -1.95
C THR A 119 -1.48 8.97 -1.53
N ARG A 120 -1.55 9.89 -2.51
CA ARG A 120 -1.92 11.25 -2.22
C ARG A 120 -3.00 11.04 -1.19
N ARG A 121 -2.73 11.38 0.07
CA ARG A 121 -3.81 11.82 0.93
C ARG A 121 -4.32 12.98 0.10
N ARG A 122 -5.28 12.69 -0.81
CA ARG A 122 -6.24 13.68 -1.25
C ARG A 122 -6.54 14.33 0.07
N ARG A 123 -6.12 15.59 0.24
CA ARG A 123 -6.63 16.42 1.33
C ARG A 123 -8.08 15.99 1.38
N ARG A 124 -8.51 15.33 2.45
CA ARG A 124 -9.92 15.00 2.57
C ARG A 124 -10.56 16.33 2.25
N ALA A 125 -11.27 16.42 1.11
CA ALA A 125 -12.10 17.58 0.89
C ALA A 125 -12.86 17.71 2.22
N PRO A 126 -12.95 18.92 2.83
CA PRO A 126 -13.78 19.08 4.01
C PRO A 126 -15.06 18.32 3.69
N ALA A 127 -15.39 17.34 4.55
CA ALA A 127 -16.42 16.35 4.25
C ALA A 127 -17.57 17.11 3.61
N PRO A 128 -18.06 16.73 2.39
CA PRO A 128 -19.13 17.47 1.78
C PRO A 128 -20.20 17.57 2.85
N GLU A 129 -20.51 18.80 3.24
CA GLU A 129 -21.55 19.07 4.22
C GLU A 129 -22.76 18.37 3.64
N ILE A 130 -23.12 17.22 4.22
CA ILE A 130 -24.27 16.45 3.78
C ILE A 130 -25.43 17.34 4.19
N LYS A 131 -25.80 18.26 3.30
CA LYS A 131 -27.14 18.80 3.27
C LYS A 131 -27.99 17.57 3.11
N SER A 132 -28.60 17.14 4.21
CA SER A 132 -29.58 16.08 4.21
C SER A 132 -30.48 16.35 3.02
N LEU A 133 -30.39 15.49 2.01
CA LEU A 133 -31.41 15.44 0.98
C LEU A 133 -32.67 15.12 1.77
N ASN A 134 -33.53 16.12 1.95
CA ASN A 134 -34.87 15.93 2.44
C ASN A 134 -35.48 14.83 1.55
N MET A 135 -35.52 13.59 2.05
CA MET A 135 -36.22 12.53 1.36
C MET A 135 -37.66 13.00 1.27
N ASP A 136 -38.18 13.05 0.05
CA ASP A 136 -39.51 13.54 -0.23
C ASP A 136 -40.50 12.76 0.66
N ALA A 137 -41.33 13.46 1.45
CA ALA A 137 -42.16 12.87 2.51
C ALA A 137 -43.06 11.72 1.97
N THR A 138 -43.36 11.78 0.68
CA THR A 138 -44.05 10.73 -0.09
C THR A 138 -43.30 9.40 -0.09
N THR A 139 -41.97 9.41 -0.20
CA THR A 139 -41.13 8.20 -0.20
C THR A 139 -41.01 7.58 1.18
N GLU A 140 -40.99 8.38 2.25
CA GLU A 140 -40.99 7.87 3.62
C GLU A 140 -42.35 7.27 4.00
N ALA A 141 -43.44 7.95 3.65
CA ALA A 141 -44.79 7.41 3.80
C ALA A 141 -44.98 6.08 3.05
N ALA A 142 -44.46 5.96 1.82
CA ALA A 142 -44.53 4.72 1.05
C ALA A 142 -43.81 3.54 1.73
N LYS A 143 -42.62 3.79 2.30
CA LYS A 143 -41.87 2.76 3.03
C LYS A 143 -42.60 2.30 4.29
N LEU A 144 -43.17 3.25 5.05
CA LEU A 144 -43.93 2.94 6.26
C LEU A 144 -45.19 2.11 5.95
N ARG A 145 -45.91 2.44 4.87
CA ARG A 145 -47.06 1.63 4.41
C ARG A 145 -46.65 0.22 4.00
N PHE A 146 -45.51 0.08 3.30
CA PHE A 146 -45.00 -1.24 2.93
C PHE A 146 -44.67 -2.08 4.17
N ALA A 147 -43.96 -1.50 5.14
CA ALA A 147 -43.62 -2.19 6.39
C ALA A 147 -44.87 -2.57 7.22
N ALA A 148 -45.90 -1.70 7.23
CA ALA A 148 -47.17 -2.01 7.88
C ALA A 148 -47.89 -3.19 7.21
N GLN A 149 -47.87 -3.25 5.87
CA GLN A 149 -48.47 -4.34 5.11
C GLN A 149 -47.75 -5.68 5.41
N GLU A 150 -46.43 -5.69 5.43
CA GLU A 150 -45.66 -6.88 5.82
C GLU A 150 -45.99 -7.35 7.25
N LEU A 151 -46.14 -6.42 8.19
CA LEU A 151 -46.54 -6.75 9.56
C LEU A 151 -47.94 -7.33 9.64
N ARG A 152 -48.89 -6.85 8.83
CA ARG A 152 -50.24 -7.45 8.74
C ARG A 152 -50.20 -8.85 8.15
N ASP A 153 -49.40 -9.06 7.10
CA ASP A 153 -49.29 -10.37 6.47
C ASP A 153 -48.63 -11.39 7.42
N ALA A 154 -47.60 -10.96 8.16
CA ALA A 154 -47.02 -11.75 9.25
C ALA A 154 -48.01 -12.02 10.39
N ALA A 155 -48.82 -11.02 10.77
CA ALA A 155 -49.86 -11.20 11.78
C ALA A 155 -50.93 -12.21 11.35
N ARG A 156 -51.31 -12.25 10.07
CA ARG A 156 -52.22 -13.28 9.54
C ARG A 156 -51.61 -14.68 9.58
N GLN A 157 -50.32 -14.81 9.28
CA GLN A 157 -49.63 -16.10 9.31
C GLN A 157 -49.41 -16.63 10.73
N HIS A 158 -49.11 -15.75 11.68
CA HIS A 158 -48.71 -16.15 13.03
C HIS A 158 -49.78 -15.88 14.12
N GLY A 159 -50.88 -15.23 13.77
CA GLY A 159 -52.01 -14.97 14.66
C GLY A 159 -51.70 -14.06 15.84
N VAL A 160 -50.73 -13.14 15.72
CA VAL A 160 -50.27 -12.27 16.82
C VAL A 160 -50.96 -10.90 16.77
N PRO A 161 -51.92 -10.59 17.66
CA PRO A 161 -52.71 -9.35 17.58
C PRO A 161 -51.88 -8.07 17.73
N LYS A 162 -50.80 -8.11 18.52
CA LYS A 162 -49.90 -6.96 18.74
C LYS A 162 -49.17 -6.50 17.46
N MET A 163 -49.01 -7.39 16.48
CA MET A 163 -48.43 -7.02 15.18
C MET A 163 -49.42 -6.19 14.34
N ILE A 164 -50.72 -6.42 14.52
CA ILE A 164 -51.78 -5.64 13.87
C ILE A 164 -51.79 -4.21 14.43
N GLU A 165 -51.75 -4.06 15.76
CA GLU A 165 -51.65 -2.75 16.41
C GLU A 165 -50.41 -1.97 15.95
N ARG A 166 -49.26 -2.66 15.81
CA ARG A 166 -48.03 -2.03 15.33
C ARG A 166 -48.10 -1.63 13.85
N ALA A 167 -48.76 -2.43 13.02
CA ALA A 167 -49.00 -2.08 11.62
C ALA A 167 -49.92 -0.86 11.48
N GLU A 168 -50.99 -0.79 12.28
CA GLU A 168 -51.89 0.37 12.30
C GLU A 168 -51.18 1.64 12.74
N ALA A 169 -50.30 1.56 13.73
CA ALA A 169 -49.47 2.70 14.14
C ALA A 169 -48.54 3.20 13.02
N MET A 170 -47.95 2.28 12.24
CA MET A 170 -47.09 2.64 11.12
C MET A 170 -47.86 3.25 9.94
N GLU A 171 -49.11 2.81 9.70
CA GLU A 171 -49.98 3.46 8.71
C GLU A 171 -50.40 4.86 9.13
N ALA A 172 -50.75 5.06 10.40
CA ALA A 172 -51.08 6.39 10.93
C ALA A 172 -49.89 7.35 10.82
N GLU A 173 -48.67 6.87 11.08
CA GLU A 173 -47.44 7.63 10.91
C GLU A 173 -47.18 7.98 9.44
N ALA A 174 -47.41 7.03 8.53
CA ALA A 174 -47.32 7.27 7.09
C ALA A 174 -48.36 8.29 6.58
N GLU A 175 -49.57 8.26 7.15
CA GLU A 175 -50.64 9.21 6.82
C GLU A 175 -50.34 10.62 7.34
N ALA A 176 -49.74 10.73 8.53
CA ALA A 176 -49.27 12.02 9.05
C ALA A 176 -48.17 12.64 8.17
N LEU A 177 -47.31 11.80 7.57
CA LEU A 177 -46.24 12.21 6.67
C LEU A 177 -46.75 12.61 5.27
N ASP A 178 -47.75 11.93 4.73
CA ASP A 178 -48.37 12.27 3.45
C ASP A 178 -49.90 12.06 3.47
N PRO A 179 -50.66 13.09 3.92
CA PRO A 179 -52.11 13.02 4.04
C PRO A 179 -52.85 13.12 2.69
N ARG A 180 -52.15 13.44 1.58
CA ARG A 180 -52.77 13.62 0.26
C ARG A 180 -52.86 12.33 -0.54
N ALA A 181 -52.12 11.29 -0.16
CA ALA A 181 -52.11 10.00 -0.85
C ALA A 181 -53.31 9.08 -0.52
N VAL A 182 -54.17 9.45 0.44
CA VAL A 182 -55.30 8.61 0.90
C VAL A 182 -56.58 8.83 0.06
N THR A 183 -56.65 9.87 -0.76
CA THR A 183 -57.78 10.08 -1.69
C THR A 183 -57.53 9.41 -3.03
N SER A 184 -57.65 8.08 -3.06
CA SER A 184 -58.06 7.37 -4.29
C SER A 184 -59.16 6.36 -3.91
N PRO A 185 -60.34 6.39 -4.57
CA PRO A 185 -61.54 5.72 -4.06
C PRO A 185 -61.40 4.20 -4.12
N ARG A 186 -61.81 3.52 -3.05
CA ARG A 186 -62.19 2.10 -3.10
C ARG A 186 -63.39 1.96 -4.05
N PHE A 187 -63.15 1.57 -5.30
CA PHE A 187 -64.23 1.08 -6.16
C PHE A 187 -64.56 -0.36 -5.77
N ARG A 188 -65.86 -0.59 -5.58
CA ARG A 188 -66.49 -1.90 -5.34
C ARG A 188 -66.22 -2.88 -6.47
#